data_AF-A0A2N1DCB4-F1
#
_entry.id   AF-A0A2N1DCB4-F1
#
_cell.length_a   1.000
_cell.length_b   1.000
_cell.length_c   1.000
_cell.angle_alpha   90.00
_cell.angle_beta   90.00
_cell.angle_gamma   90.00
#
_symmetry.space_group_name_H-M   'P 1'
#
loop_
_entity.id
_entity.type
_entity.pdbx_description
1 polymer ?
#
loop_
_entity_poly.entity_id
_entity_poly.type
_entity_poly.pdbx_seq_one_letter_code
_entity_poly.pdbx_strand_id
1 'polypeptide(L)'
;MSARRVKAFRQGQKTDANDAAAIAIAALQPQVKPTRLLSIENQCQQGLVRIRELLVTQKVATAKQIRDLLLDFGFPIPKGDRPALA
;
A
#
# COMPACT_ATOMS: atom_id res chain seq x y z
N MET A 1 -4.11 11.50 -11.46
CA MET A 1 -4.25 12.84 -10.83
C MET A 1 -3.59 12.81 -9.44
N SER A 2 -2.81 13.82 -9.05
CA SER A 2 -2.13 13.81 -7.73
C SER A 2 -3.01 14.40 -6.62
N ALA A 3 -2.86 13.89 -5.39
CA ALA A 3 -3.63 14.37 -4.22
C ALA A 3 -3.44 15.88 -3.95
N ARG A 4 -2.28 16.43 -4.29
CA ARG A 4 -2.00 17.87 -4.17
C ARG A 4 -2.91 18.71 -5.07
N ARG A 5 -3.27 18.22 -6.27
CA ARG A 5 -4.19 18.92 -7.18
C ARG A 5 -5.64 18.86 -6.68
N VAL A 6 -6.04 17.75 -6.08
CA VAL A 6 -7.41 17.57 -5.52
C VAL A 6 -7.62 18.47 -4.30
N LYS A 7 -6.60 18.63 -3.44
CA LYS A 7 -6.66 19.43 -2.20
C LYS A 7 -7.15 20.87 -2.42
N ALA A 8 -6.82 21.48 -3.56
CA ALA A 8 -7.23 22.84 -3.89
C ALA A 8 -8.75 23.01 -4.09
N PHE A 9 -9.48 21.92 -4.37
CA PHE A 9 -10.92 21.93 -4.63
C PHE A 9 -11.75 21.45 -3.44
N ARG A 10 -11.11 21.04 -2.33
CA ARG A 10 -11.83 20.56 -1.14
C ARG A 10 -12.41 21.72 -0.35
N GLN A 11 -13.71 21.67 -0.14
CA GLN A 11 -14.41 22.64 0.71
C GLN A 11 -14.53 22.09 2.13
N GLY A 12 -14.18 22.92 3.12
CA GLY A 12 -14.26 22.55 4.53
C GLY A 12 -13.26 21.48 4.98
N GLN A 13 -13.63 20.78 6.06
CA GLN A 13 -12.79 19.76 6.69
C GLN A 13 -12.67 18.50 5.84
N LYS A 14 -11.62 17.71 6.12
CA LYS A 14 -11.42 16.41 5.46
C LYS A 14 -12.53 15.45 5.89
N THR A 15 -13.40 15.12 4.97
CA THR A 15 -14.44 14.09 5.10
C THR A 15 -14.51 13.35 3.77
N ASP A 16 -14.97 12.11 3.77
CA ASP A 16 -15.07 11.31 2.54
C ASP A 16 -15.99 11.98 1.50
N ALA A 17 -17.08 12.61 1.96
CA ALA A 17 -18.00 13.37 1.10
C ALA A 17 -17.32 14.58 0.44
N ASN A 18 -16.57 15.37 1.22
CA ASN A 18 -15.87 16.55 0.70
C ASN A 18 -14.70 16.15 -0.21
N ASP A 19 -14.00 15.07 0.10
CA ASP A 19 -12.93 14.54 -0.74
C ASP A 19 -13.49 14.00 -2.07
N ALA A 20 -14.63 13.30 -2.05
CA ALA A 20 -15.30 12.84 -3.28
C ALA A 20 -15.75 14.01 -4.18
N ALA A 21 -16.37 15.04 -3.59
CA ALA A 21 -16.76 16.25 -4.32
C ALA A 21 -15.53 16.98 -4.90
N ALA A 22 -14.46 17.10 -4.13
CA ALA A 22 -13.20 17.69 -4.59
C ALA A 22 -12.60 16.91 -5.77
N ILE A 23 -12.60 15.57 -5.71
CA ILE A 23 -12.13 14.72 -6.81
C ILE A 23 -12.96 14.96 -8.07
N ALA A 24 -14.29 14.98 -7.95
CA ALA A 24 -15.19 15.20 -9.09
C ALA A 24 -14.93 16.55 -9.76
N ILE A 25 -14.85 17.64 -8.99
CA ILE A 25 -14.57 18.99 -9.51
C ILE A 25 -13.19 19.05 -10.15
N ALA A 26 -12.21 18.45 -9.49
CA ALA A 26 -10.83 18.49 -9.94
C ALA A 26 -10.64 17.65 -11.22
N ALA A 27 -11.40 16.55 -11.40
CA ALA A 27 -11.38 15.73 -12.60
C ALA A 27 -11.95 16.44 -13.84
N LEU A 28 -12.84 17.42 -13.65
CA LEU A 28 -13.41 18.23 -14.73
C LEU A 28 -12.50 19.36 -15.22
N GLN A 29 -11.36 19.59 -14.57
CA GLN A 29 -10.46 20.68 -14.93
C GLN A 29 -9.81 20.44 -16.31
N PRO A 30 -9.74 21.45 -17.19
CA PRO A 30 -9.21 21.29 -18.56
C PRO A 30 -7.80 20.71 -18.64
N GLN A 31 -6.97 20.99 -17.64
CA GLN A 31 -5.58 20.52 -17.53
C GLN A 31 -5.44 19.08 -17.01
N VAL A 32 -6.55 18.45 -16.59
CA VAL A 32 -6.55 17.04 -16.14
C VAL A 32 -6.72 16.14 -17.35
N LYS A 33 -5.64 15.47 -17.73
CA LYS A 33 -5.66 14.47 -18.80
C LYS A 33 -6.37 13.20 -18.31
N PRO A 34 -7.29 12.63 -19.11
CA PRO A 34 -7.88 11.34 -18.79
C PRO A 34 -6.79 10.27 -18.76
N THR A 35 -6.90 9.34 -17.82
CA THR A 35 -6.02 8.19 -17.72
C THR A 35 -6.67 6.99 -18.39
N ARG A 36 -5.85 6.10 -18.95
CA ARG A 36 -6.30 4.82 -19.51
C ARG A 36 -7.09 4.03 -18.46
N LEU A 37 -8.24 3.48 -18.86
CA LEU A 37 -8.94 2.47 -18.08
C LEU A 37 -8.06 1.21 -17.99
N LEU A 38 -7.85 0.73 -16.78
CA LEU A 38 -7.04 -0.46 -16.57
C LEU A 38 -7.81 -1.68 -17.11
N SER A 39 -7.18 -2.48 -17.98
CA SER A 39 -7.78 -3.74 -18.39
C SER A 39 -7.83 -4.71 -17.21
N ILE A 40 -8.74 -5.68 -17.26
CA ILE A 40 -8.89 -6.69 -16.20
C ILE A 40 -7.57 -7.44 -15.98
N GLU A 41 -6.86 -7.78 -17.06
CA GLU A 41 -5.58 -8.49 -16.99
C GLU A 41 -4.52 -7.65 -16.27
N ASN A 42 -4.42 -6.36 -16.59
CA ASN A 42 -3.50 -5.44 -15.93
C ASN A 42 -3.86 -5.25 -14.45
N GLN A 43 -5.14 -5.19 -14.12
CA GLN A 43 -5.62 -5.08 -12.74
C GLN A 43 -5.30 -6.35 -11.94
N CYS A 44 -5.49 -7.53 -12.52
CA CYS A 44 -5.13 -8.80 -11.91
C CYS A 44 -3.63 -8.91 -11.66
N GLN A 45 -2.79 -8.54 -12.64
CA GLN A 45 -1.34 -8.52 -12.47
C GLN A 45 -0.90 -7.61 -11.31
N GLN A 46 -1.45 -6.39 -11.23
CA GLN A 46 -1.18 -5.49 -10.10
C GLN A 46 -1.66 -6.08 -8.77
N GLY A 47 -2.81 -6.75 -8.76
CA GLY A 47 -3.34 -7.45 -7.60
C GLY A 47 -2.37 -8.52 -7.08
N LEU A 48 -1.86 -9.37 -7.97
CA LEU A 48 -0.90 -10.43 -7.61
C LEU A 48 0.38 -9.87 -6.99
N VAL A 49 0.93 -8.79 -7.56
CA VAL A 49 2.13 -8.14 -7.01
C VAL A 49 1.86 -7.60 -5.60
N ARG A 50 0.74 -6.90 -5.39
CA ARG A 50 0.35 -6.38 -4.06
C ARG A 50 0.14 -7.49 -3.03
N ILE A 51 -0.50 -8.59 -3.42
CA ILE A 51 -0.70 -9.75 -2.55
C ILE A 51 0.66 -10.34 -2.16
N ARG A 52 1.58 -10.51 -3.12
CA ARG A 52 2.94 -10.99 -2.84
C ARG A 52 3.68 -10.07 -1.87
N GLU A 53 3.64 -8.77 -2.08
CA GLU A 53 4.28 -7.78 -1.20
C GLU A 53 3.72 -7.83 0.23
N LEU A 54 2.39 -7.95 0.37
CA LEU A 54 1.73 -8.11 1.66
C LEU A 54 2.21 -9.38 2.37
N LEU A 55 2.20 -10.52 1.68
CA LEU A 55 2.61 -11.80 2.25
C LEU A 55 4.09 -11.80 2.66
N VAL A 56 4.97 -11.19 1.85
CA VAL A 56 6.39 -11.05 2.20
C VAL A 56 6.55 -10.18 3.45
N THR A 57 5.83 -9.06 3.53
CA THR A 57 5.86 -8.16 4.68
C THR A 57 5.39 -8.86 5.95
N GLN A 58 4.27 -9.58 5.87
CA GLN A 58 3.72 -10.37 6.99
C GLN A 58 4.71 -11.46 7.42
N LYS A 59 5.29 -12.21 6.47
CA LYS A 59 6.30 -13.24 6.78
C LYS A 59 7.48 -12.65 7.55
N VAL A 60 8.04 -11.54 7.08
CA VAL A 60 9.19 -10.88 7.72
C VAL A 60 8.81 -10.34 9.11
N ALA A 61 7.63 -9.75 9.24
CA ALA A 61 7.13 -9.24 10.51
C ALA A 61 6.95 -10.37 11.54
N THR A 62 6.31 -11.47 11.17
CA THR A 62 6.13 -12.64 12.03
C THR A 62 7.47 -13.27 12.41
N ALA A 63 8.40 -13.42 11.46
CA ALA A 63 9.74 -13.93 11.74
C ALA A 63 10.54 -13.01 12.68
N LYS A 64 10.33 -11.69 12.59
CA LYS A 64 10.91 -10.74 13.54
C LYS A 64 10.31 -10.91 14.93
N GLN A 65 8.99 -10.98 15.04
CA GLN A 65 8.31 -11.17 16.34
C GLN A 65 8.77 -12.44 17.06
N ILE A 66 8.88 -13.56 16.33
CA ILE A 66 9.38 -14.82 16.90
C ILE A 66 10.83 -14.68 17.38
N ARG A 67 11.69 -14.05 16.57
CA ARG A 67 13.09 -13.83 16.95
C ARG A 67 13.23 -12.97 18.20
N ASP A 68 12.46 -11.88 18.27
CA ASP A 68 12.46 -10.98 19.42
C ASP A 68 11.98 -11.71 20.68
N LEU A 69 10.89 -12.49 20.58
CA LEU A 69 10.39 -13.30 21.68
C LEU A 69 11.42 -14.32 22.19
N LEU A 70 12.11 -15.01 21.29
CA LEU A 70 13.13 -15.99 21.68
C LEU A 70 14.36 -15.32 22.29
N LEU A 71 14.72 -14.13 21.82
CA LEU A 71 15.77 -13.31 22.41
C LEU A 71 15.44 -12.92 23.86
N ASP A 72 14.18 -12.59 24.16
CA ASP A 72 13.73 -12.31 25.53
C ASP A 72 13.91 -13.51 26.47
N PHE A 73 13.86 -14.73 25.94
CA PHE A 73 14.16 -15.97 26.66
C PHE A 73 15.65 -16.38 26.61
N GLY A 74 16.53 -15.57 26.03
CA GLY A 74 17.97 -15.83 25.95
C GLY A 74 18.40 -16.74 24.78
N PHE A 75 17.53 -16.98 23.80
CA PHE A 75 17.83 -17.79 22.60
C PHE A 75 18.01 -16.90 21.36
N PRO A 76 19.22 -16.45 21.04
CA PRO A 76 19.47 -15.62 19.86
C PRO A 76 19.35 -16.44 18.56
N ILE A 77 18.50 -16.01 17.63
CA ILE A 77 18.33 -16.61 16.30
C ILE A 77 18.80 -15.66 15.20
N PRO A 78 19.59 -16.11 14.21
CA PRO A 78 20.06 -15.26 13.12
C PRO A 78 18.90 -14.74 12.23
N LYS A 79 19.13 -13.62 11.55
CA LYS A 79 18.20 -13.07 10.56
C LYS A 79 18.39 -13.77 9.21
N GLY A 80 17.29 -14.20 8.59
CA GLY A 80 17.29 -14.73 7.23
C GLY A 80 16.19 -15.76 7.01
N ASP A 81 15.85 -15.99 5.75
CA ASP A 81 14.92 -17.04 5.32
C ASP A 81 15.64 -18.34 4.96
N ARG A 82 16.97 -18.39 5.09
CA ARG A 82 17.72 -19.62 4.90
C ARG A 82 17.38 -20.58 6.03
N PRO A 83 17.07 -21.86 5.74
CA PRO A 83 16.93 -22.85 6.79
C PRO A 83 18.22 -22.86 7.62
N ALA A 84 18.08 -22.86 8.95
CA ALA A 84 19.21 -22.91 9.88
C ALA A 84 19.95 -24.27 9.85
N LEU A 85 19.48 -25.21 9.03
CA LEU A 85 20.03 -26.53 8.80
C LEU A 85 20.20 -26.72 7.29
N ALA A 86 21.42 -26.51 6.82
CA ALA A 86 21.97 -26.99 5.57
C ALA A 86 23.38 -27.50 5.86
#